data_AF-A0A956A1V9-F1
#
_entry.id   AF-A0A956A1V9-F1
#
_cell.length_a   1.000
_cell.length_b   1.000
_cell.length_c   1.000
_cell.angle_alpha   90.00
_cell.angle_beta   90.00
_cell.angle_gamma   90.00
#
_symmetry.space_group_name_H-M   'P 1'
#
loop_
_entity.id
_entity.type
_entity.pdbx_description
1 polymer ?
#
loop_
_entity_poly.entity_id
_entity_poly.type
_entity_poly.pdbx_seq_one_letter_code
_entity_poly.pdbx_strand_id
1 'polypeptide(L)'
;SFQGEKLPQDALRDLVANVEREARAAAPAGSRVVVTGPLAVVSRMIDEIRDTQIGSFGQALAMVFALTALCLRSLRLALLAMVPTTLPVVLTLGAMGFLGIPLDMGTAMVASVLLGLGVDEALHLLAGYQRFRAHGLAREHAMDASLREVGRALFTTAGALAAGFLVLFLVPWKSLSSFGLVTGVAIGASLLADLLVLPGVVGSRPPAAGAAPSVPPRSS
;
A
#
# COMPACT_ATOMS: atom_id res chain seq x y z
N SER A 1 -13.83 9.43 39.06
CA SER A 1 -14.42 9.30 37.71
C SER A 1 -14.09 10.57 36.93
N PHE A 2 -12.90 10.65 36.33
CA PHE A 2 -12.56 11.74 35.41
C PHE A 2 -13.04 11.31 34.02
N GLN A 3 -14.25 11.70 33.65
CA GLN A 3 -14.70 11.63 32.26
C GLN A 3 -13.90 12.66 31.48
N GLY A 4 -12.78 12.22 30.91
CA GLY A 4 -12.02 12.97 29.93
C GLY A 4 -12.87 13.12 28.68
N GLU A 5 -13.60 14.22 28.60
CA GLU A 5 -14.06 14.76 27.33
C GLU A 5 -12.81 14.83 26.44
N LYS A 6 -12.77 14.01 25.39
CA LYS A 6 -11.66 14.03 24.44
C LYS A 6 -11.67 15.40 23.79
N LEU A 7 -10.83 16.30 24.29
CA LEU A 7 -10.61 17.60 23.67
C LEU A 7 -10.35 17.37 22.16
N PRO A 8 -11.03 18.11 21.27
CA PRO A 8 -10.79 18.02 19.83
C PRO A 8 -9.29 18.20 19.56
N GLN A 9 -8.71 17.40 18.65
CA GLN A 9 -7.27 17.44 18.36
C GLN A 9 -6.79 18.85 17.96
N ASP A 10 -7.64 19.60 17.28
CA ASP A 10 -7.36 20.98 16.88
C ASP A 10 -7.29 21.93 18.08
N ALA A 11 -8.20 21.78 19.05
CA ALA A 11 -8.18 22.56 20.29
C ALA A 11 -6.93 22.29 21.14
N LEU A 12 -6.40 21.06 21.07
CA LEU A 12 -5.16 20.68 21.74
C LEU A 12 -3.93 21.32 21.10
N ARG A 13 -3.86 21.34 19.77
CA ARG A 13 -2.83 22.02 19.00
C ARG A 13 -2.86 23.52 19.28
N ASP A 14 -4.04 24.13 19.27
CA ASP A 14 -4.20 25.56 19.52
C ASP A 14 -3.75 25.95 20.93
N LEU A 15 -4.03 25.11 21.93
CA LEU A 15 -3.59 25.30 23.30
C LEU A 15 -2.05 25.25 23.40
N VAL A 16 -1.42 24.22 22.81
CA VAL A 16 0.04 24.08 22.81
C VAL A 16 0.71 25.23 22.05
N ALA A 17 0.14 25.64 20.91
CA ALA A 17 0.63 26.75 20.10
C ALA A 17 0.53 28.09 20.84
N ASN A 18 -0.55 28.32 21.58
CA ASN A 18 -0.73 29.54 22.39
C ASN A 18 0.27 29.59 23.56
N VAL A 19 0.44 28.48 24.28
CA VAL A 19 1.44 28.38 25.36
C VAL A 19 2.85 28.59 24.82
N GLU A 20 3.18 28.02 23.65
CA GLU A 20 4.46 28.26 22.98
C GLU A 20 4.67 29.71 22.55
N ARG A 21 3.59 30.42 22.15
CA ARG A 21 3.63 31.82 21.73
C ARG A 21 3.89 32.74 22.92
N GLU A 22 3.15 32.56 24.00
CA GLU A 22 3.30 33.34 25.23
C GLU A 22 4.65 33.08 25.89
N ALA A 23 5.09 31.83 25.93
CA ALA A 23 6.41 31.47 26.48
C ALA A 23 7.55 32.09 25.66
N ARG A 24 7.42 32.18 24.33
CA ARG A 24 8.40 32.88 23.47
C ARG A 24 8.37 34.39 23.62
N ALA A 25 7.20 34.98 23.83
CA ALA A 25 7.05 36.42 24.05
C ALA A 25 7.59 36.88 25.41
N ALA A 26 7.50 36.02 26.43
CA ALA A 26 8.02 36.29 27.77
C ALA A 26 9.51 35.96 27.95
N ALA A 27 10.15 35.32 26.96
CA ALA A 27 11.51 34.83 27.08
C ALA A 27 12.57 35.88 26.71
N PRO A 28 13.71 35.95 27.44
CA PRO A 28 14.80 36.87 27.13
C PRO A 28 15.37 36.65 25.72
N ALA A 29 15.77 37.73 25.05
CA ALA A 29 16.39 37.67 23.73
C ALA A 29 17.63 36.76 23.74
N GLY A 30 17.61 35.73 22.87
CA GLY A 30 18.68 34.72 22.77
C GLY A 30 18.44 33.42 23.53
N SER A 31 17.32 33.29 24.28
CA SER A 31 16.97 32.04 24.97
C SER A 31 16.15 31.08 24.08
N ARG A 32 16.47 29.78 24.14
CA ARG A 32 15.74 28.72 23.43
C ARG A 32 14.59 28.23 24.30
N VAL A 33 13.37 28.63 23.96
CA VAL A 33 12.15 28.15 24.62
C VAL A 33 11.72 26.82 24.02
N VAL A 34 11.54 25.80 24.87
CA VAL A 34 11.02 24.49 24.48
C VAL A 34 9.86 24.16 25.41
N VAL A 35 8.67 23.97 24.84
CA VAL A 35 7.49 23.54 25.60
C VAL A 35 7.54 22.02 25.77
N THR A 36 7.57 21.59 27.03
CA THR A 36 7.63 20.19 27.48
C THR A 36 6.30 19.78 28.13
N GLY A 37 6.14 18.49 28.41
CA GLY A 37 4.95 17.91 29.05
C GLY A 37 4.21 16.89 28.17
N PRO A 38 3.42 15.97 28.75
CA PRO A 38 2.84 14.84 28.02
C PRO A 38 1.99 15.27 26.82
N LEU A 39 1.27 16.38 26.95
CA LEU A 39 0.38 16.91 25.92
C LEU A 39 1.12 17.49 24.71
N ALA A 40 2.19 18.25 24.97
CA ALA A 40 3.03 18.85 23.95
C ALA A 40 3.84 17.77 23.21
N VAL A 41 4.29 16.72 23.92
CA VAL A 41 4.97 15.58 23.32
C VAL A 41 4.02 14.79 22.41
N VAL A 42 2.80 14.48 22.87
CA VAL A 42 1.80 13.76 22.05
C VAL A 42 1.38 14.58 20.83
N SER A 43 1.18 15.90 20.98
CA SER A 43 0.88 16.80 19.84
C SER A 43 2.03 16.83 18.82
N ARG A 44 3.29 17.01 19.27
CA ARG A 44 4.44 16.97 18.36
C ARG A 44 4.60 15.62 17.68
N MET A 45 4.38 14.52 18.39
CA MET A 45 4.42 13.17 17.81
C MET A 45 3.36 13.00 16.73
N ILE A 46 2.12 13.45 16.96
CA ILE A 46 1.05 13.37 15.97
C ILE A 46 1.37 14.22 14.73
N ASP A 47 1.95 15.41 14.93
CA ASP A 47 2.31 16.33 13.84
C ASP A 47 3.47 15.78 13.02
N GLU A 48 4.53 15.29 13.67
CA GLU A 48 5.64 14.62 13.01
C GLU A 48 5.16 13.38 12.27
N ILE A 49 4.33 12.53 12.86
CA ILE A 49 3.77 11.34 12.20
C ILE A 49 3.02 11.77 10.94
N ARG A 50 2.16 12.78 10.99
CA ARG A 50 1.38 13.21 9.82
C ARG A 50 2.27 13.72 8.68
N ASP A 51 3.19 14.63 8.97
CA ASP A 51 4.00 15.28 7.95
C ASP A 51 5.07 14.32 7.38
N THR A 52 5.69 13.51 8.22
CA THR A 52 6.62 12.47 7.76
C THR A 52 5.91 11.39 6.97
N GLN A 53 4.69 10.99 7.36
CA GLN A 53 4.00 9.90 6.71
C GLN A 53 3.57 10.22 5.28
N ILE A 54 3.12 11.44 4.97
CA ILE A 54 2.80 11.82 3.58
C ILE A 54 4.06 11.84 2.71
N GLY A 55 5.15 12.43 3.22
CA GLY A 55 6.44 12.47 2.51
C GLY A 55 7.03 11.08 2.29
N SER A 56 7.06 10.26 3.33
CA SER A 56 7.56 8.88 3.28
C SER A 56 6.68 7.98 2.40
N PHE A 57 5.36 8.16 2.38
CA PHE A 57 4.48 7.37 1.52
C PHE A 57 4.70 7.70 0.04
N GLY A 58 4.83 9.00 -0.29
CA GLY A 58 5.17 9.45 -1.64
C GLY A 58 6.53 8.92 -2.11
N GLN A 59 7.55 8.99 -1.25
CA GLN A 59 8.87 8.42 -1.53
C GLN A 59 8.84 6.90 -1.70
N ALA A 60 8.10 6.18 -0.85
CA ALA A 60 7.94 4.75 -0.94
C ALA A 60 7.27 4.36 -2.27
N LEU A 61 6.18 5.02 -2.64
CA LEU A 61 5.49 4.77 -3.91
C LEU A 61 6.41 5.06 -5.11
N ALA A 62 7.16 6.16 -5.09
CA ALA A 62 8.11 6.49 -6.14
C ALA A 62 9.24 5.45 -6.25
N MET A 63 9.78 5.00 -5.11
CA MET A 63 10.83 3.99 -5.06
C MET A 63 10.33 2.63 -5.56
N VAL A 64 9.13 2.22 -5.13
CA VAL A 64 8.50 0.98 -5.58
C VAL A 64 8.21 1.05 -7.08
N PHE A 65 7.66 2.16 -7.58
CA PHE A 65 7.48 2.37 -9.02
C PHE A 65 8.80 2.26 -9.79
N ALA A 66 9.87 2.90 -9.31
CA ALA A 66 11.18 2.85 -9.95
C ALA A 66 11.74 1.42 -9.99
N LEU A 67 11.63 0.67 -8.89
CA LEU A 67 12.07 -0.72 -8.81
C LEU A 67 11.25 -1.63 -9.74
N THR A 68 9.92 -1.51 -9.74
CA THR A 68 9.05 -2.27 -10.65
C THR A 68 9.34 -1.93 -12.11
N ALA A 69 9.57 -0.66 -12.44
CA ALA A 69 9.96 -0.21 -13.78
C ALA A 69 11.32 -0.76 -14.22
N LEU A 70 12.28 -0.85 -13.30
CA LEU A 70 13.59 -1.44 -13.55
C LEU A 70 13.49 -2.96 -13.77
N CYS A 71 12.77 -3.68 -12.89
CA CYS A 71 12.58 -5.12 -12.98
C CYS A 71 11.84 -5.53 -14.26
N LEU A 72 10.74 -4.84 -14.58
CA LEU A 72 9.97 -5.09 -15.79
C LEU A 72 10.60 -4.42 -17.03
N ARG A 73 11.65 -3.61 -16.88
CA ARG A 73 12.28 -2.82 -17.95
C ARG A 73 11.25 -2.07 -18.81
N SER A 74 10.14 -1.64 -18.20
CA SER A 74 8.98 -1.09 -18.91
C SER A 74 8.13 -0.21 -18.00
N LEU A 75 8.17 1.10 -18.26
CA LEU A 75 7.36 2.10 -17.55
C LEU A 75 5.85 1.83 -17.70
N ARG A 76 5.42 1.32 -18.85
CA ARG A 76 4.00 1.02 -19.10
C ARG A 76 3.50 -0.13 -18.25
N LEU A 77 4.32 -1.18 -18.08
CA LEU A 77 3.95 -2.33 -17.26
C LEU A 77 4.06 -2.01 -15.77
N ALA A 78 5.04 -1.19 -15.37
CA ALA A 78 5.11 -0.69 -13.99
C ALA A 78 3.89 0.16 -13.62
N LEU A 79 3.46 1.09 -14.48
CA LEU A 79 2.21 1.84 -14.26
C LEU A 79 1.01 0.89 -14.15
N LEU A 80 0.97 -0.14 -14.98
CA LEU A 80 -0.09 -1.15 -14.94
C LEU A 80 -0.11 -1.96 -13.65
N ALA A 81 1.07 -2.24 -13.07
CA ALA A 81 1.22 -2.89 -11.79
C ALA A 81 0.74 -1.99 -10.64
N MET A 82 1.04 -0.69 -10.69
CA MET A 82 0.66 0.23 -9.62
C MET A 82 -0.85 0.35 -9.44
N VAL A 83 -1.63 0.35 -10.52
CA VAL A 83 -3.08 0.61 -10.48
C VAL A 83 -3.86 -0.39 -9.60
N PRO A 84 -3.82 -1.71 -9.86
CA PRO A 84 -4.56 -2.67 -9.05
C PRO A 84 -3.97 -2.84 -7.65
N THR A 85 -2.67 -2.58 -7.46
CA THR A 85 -2.05 -2.62 -6.13
C THR A 85 -2.41 -1.44 -5.23
N THR A 86 -2.38 -0.21 -5.74
CA THR A 86 -2.62 0.98 -4.90
C THR A 86 -4.10 1.16 -4.59
N LEU A 87 -4.99 0.63 -5.43
CA LEU A 87 -6.44 0.76 -5.24
C LEU A 87 -6.92 0.16 -3.90
N PRO A 88 -6.62 -1.10 -3.53
CA PRO A 88 -6.93 -1.66 -2.21
C PRO A 88 -6.37 -0.82 -1.07
N VAL A 89 -5.12 -0.34 -1.18
CA VAL A 89 -4.48 0.47 -0.14
C VAL A 89 -5.24 1.77 0.10
N VAL A 90 -5.55 2.49 -0.98
CA VAL A 90 -6.31 3.75 -0.93
C VAL A 90 -7.72 3.50 -0.41
N LEU A 91 -8.38 2.43 -0.84
CA LEU A 91 -9.72 2.07 -0.37
C LEU A 91 -9.72 1.71 1.12
N THR A 92 -8.73 0.94 1.59
CA THR A 92 -8.60 0.58 3.01
C THR A 92 -8.37 1.83 3.85
N LEU A 93 -7.41 2.69 3.49
CA LEU A 93 -7.13 3.91 4.23
C LEU A 93 -8.29 4.91 4.16
N GLY A 94 -8.94 5.03 3.00
CA GLY A 94 -10.13 5.87 2.82
C GLY A 94 -11.32 5.38 3.66
N ALA A 95 -11.57 4.07 3.69
CA ALA A 95 -12.59 3.48 4.54
C ALA A 95 -12.30 3.70 6.02
N MET A 96 -11.04 3.61 6.44
CA MET A 96 -10.63 3.92 7.82
C MET A 96 -10.89 5.38 8.18
N GLY A 97 -10.56 6.31 7.28
CA GLY A 97 -10.88 7.74 7.46
C GLY A 97 -12.38 8.01 7.54
N PHE A 98 -13.18 7.36 6.68
CA PHE A 98 -14.64 7.50 6.68
C PHE A 98 -15.30 6.91 7.93
N LEU A 99 -14.79 5.78 8.44
CA LEU A 99 -15.28 5.12 9.65
C LEU A 99 -14.77 5.77 10.95
N GLY A 100 -13.95 6.82 10.86
CA GLY A 100 -13.36 7.49 12.02
C GLY A 100 -12.39 6.61 12.80
N ILE A 101 -11.77 5.63 12.15
CA ILE A 101 -10.73 4.79 12.76
C ILE A 101 -9.47 5.67 12.88
N PRO A 102 -8.99 5.97 14.09
CA PRO A 102 -7.87 6.89 14.26
C PRO A 102 -6.62 6.31 13.62
N LEU A 103 -5.86 7.16 12.92
CA LEU A 103 -4.52 6.78 12.49
C LEU A 103 -3.64 6.65 13.73
N ASP A 104 -3.26 5.41 14.03
CA ASP A 104 -2.26 5.06 15.03
C ASP A 104 -1.08 4.32 14.38
N MET A 105 -0.10 3.95 15.21
CA MET A 105 1.11 3.27 14.74
C MET A 105 0.80 1.95 14.00
N GLY A 106 -0.27 1.23 14.37
CA GLY A 106 -0.70 0.02 13.69
C GLY A 106 -1.28 0.32 12.30
N THR A 107 -2.14 1.34 12.20
CA THR A 107 -2.71 1.74 10.90
C THR A 107 -1.65 2.23 9.89
N ALA A 108 -0.60 2.90 10.38
CA ALA A 108 0.52 3.32 9.55
C ALA A 108 1.28 2.13 8.95
N MET A 109 1.41 1.04 9.70
CA MET A 109 2.01 -0.20 9.22
C MET A 109 1.16 -0.86 8.13
N VAL A 110 -0.18 -0.82 8.23
CA VAL A 110 -1.08 -1.40 7.20
C VAL A 110 -0.75 -0.83 5.83
N ALA A 111 -0.65 0.49 5.73
CA ALA A 111 -0.39 1.18 4.47
C ALA A 111 0.93 0.74 3.83
N SER A 112 2.00 0.67 4.63
CA SER A 112 3.33 0.26 4.15
C SER A 112 3.39 -1.21 3.75
N VAL A 113 2.76 -2.09 4.53
CA VAL A 113 2.75 -3.53 4.27
C VAL A 113 1.96 -3.84 3.00
N LEU A 114 0.76 -3.28 2.86
CA LEU A 114 -0.07 -3.55 1.68
C LEU A 114 0.55 -3.00 0.40
N LEU A 115 1.24 -1.85 0.46
CA LEU A 115 1.94 -1.33 -0.71
C LEU A 115 3.08 -2.27 -1.15
N GLY A 116 3.85 -2.82 -0.21
CA GLY A 116 4.91 -3.78 -0.54
C GLY A 116 4.37 -5.10 -1.09
N LEU A 117 3.39 -5.69 -0.41
CA LEU A 117 2.83 -7.00 -0.76
C LEU A 117 2.01 -6.97 -2.05
N GLY A 118 1.18 -5.96 -2.26
CA GLY A 118 0.37 -5.90 -3.46
C GLY A 118 1.21 -5.64 -4.72
N VAL A 119 2.38 -4.97 -4.61
CA VAL A 119 3.23 -4.76 -5.80
C VAL A 119 3.98 -6.04 -6.15
N ASP A 120 4.29 -6.86 -5.16
CA ASP A 120 4.93 -8.16 -5.36
C ASP A 120 4.06 -9.10 -6.20
N GLU A 121 2.77 -9.17 -5.91
CA GLU A 121 1.78 -9.97 -6.66
C GLU A 121 1.73 -9.56 -8.14
N ALA A 122 1.54 -8.27 -8.41
CA ALA A 122 1.53 -7.73 -9.76
C ALA A 122 2.88 -7.90 -10.49
N LEU A 123 4.00 -7.71 -9.78
CA LEU A 123 5.34 -7.87 -10.34
C LEU A 123 5.58 -9.31 -10.79
N HIS A 124 5.26 -10.30 -9.95
CA HIS A 124 5.41 -11.71 -10.28
C HIS A 124 4.55 -12.10 -11.48
N LEU A 125 3.29 -11.68 -11.51
CA LEU A 125 2.38 -12.01 -12.61
C LEU A 125 2.82 -11.36 -13.94
N LEU A 126 3.27 -10.11 -13.89
CA LEU A 126 3.75 -9.39 -15.08
C LEU A 126 5.12 -9.87 -15.56
N ALA A 127 6.01 -10.27 -14.65
CA ALA A 127 7.29 -10.89 -14.98
C ALA A 127 7.07 -12.24 -15.68
N GLY A 128 6.14 -13.07 -15.18
CA GLY A 128 5.70 -14.29 -15.86
C GLY A 128 5.15 -14.02 -17.26
N TYR A 129 4.28 -13.01 -17.39
CA TYR A 129 3.77 -12.58 -18.69
C TYR A 129 4.91 -12.17 -19.64
N GLN A 130 5.89 -11.38 -19.18
CA GLN A 130 7.05 -11.00 -19.99
C GLN A 130 7.88 -12.20 -20.42
N ARG A 131 8.10 -13.16 -19.51
CA ARG A 131 8.79 -14.41 -19.80
C ARG A 131 8.09 -15.14 -20.94
N PHE A 132 6.78 -15.33 -20.88
CA PHE A 132 6.02 -16.01 -21.94
C PHE A 132 5.97 -15.21 -23.26
N ARG A 133 5.90 -13.87 -23.18
CA ARG A 133 6.03 -13.00 -24.37
C ARG A 133 7.38 -13.16 -25.06
N ALA A 134 8.46 -13.32 -24.29
CA ALA A 134 9.80 -13.55 -24.84
C ALA A 134 9.93 -14.92 -25.54
N HIS A 135 9.09 -15.90 -25.17
CA HIS A 135 9.01 -17.21 -25.83
C HIS A 135 8.07 -17.20 -27.07
N GLY A 136 7.61 -16.02 -27.51
CA GLY A 136 6.83 -15.87 -28.75
C GLY A 136 5.32 -16.02 -28.59
N LEU A 137 4.80 -16.18 -27.38
CA LEU A 137 3.35 -16.28 -27.16
C LEU A 137 2.64 -14.94 -27.45
N ALA A 138 1.46 -15.04 -28.08
CA ALA A 138 0.54 -13.92 -28.23
C ALA A 138 0.14 -13.34 -26.85
N ARG A 139 -0.27 -12.07 -26.79
CA ARG A 139 -0.51 -11.37 -25.51
C ARG A 139 -1.45 -12.13 -24.57
N GLU A 140 -2.59 -12.55 -25.09
CA GLU A 140 -3.61 -13.29 -24.33
C GLU A 140 -3.07 -14.63 -23.83
N HIS A 141 -2.40 -15.39 -24.70
CA HIS A 141 -1.84 -16.70 -24.38
C HIS A 141 -0.69 -16.59 -23.37
N ALA A 142 0.13 -15.55 -23.46
CA ALA A 142 1.21 -15.29 -22.50
C ALA A 142 0.65 -14.92 -21.11
N MET A 143 -0.47 -14.20 -21.06
CA MET A 143 -1.13 -13.86 -19.80
C MET A 143 -1.83 -15.08 -19.19
N ASP A 144 -2.53 -15.89 -19.99
CA ASP A 144 -3.14 -17.14 -19.51
C ASP A 144 -2.07 -18.11 -18.99
N ALA A 145 -0.94 -18.25 -19.69
CA ALA A 145 0.18 -19.06 -19.22
C ALA A 145 0.76 -18.53 -17.90
N SER A 146 0.91 -17.21 -17.76
CA SER A 146 1.36 -16.58 -16.51
C SER A 146 0.38 -16.84 -15.35
N LEU A 147 -0.93 -16.70 -15.59
CA LEU A 147 -1.96 -16.98 -14.59
C LEU A 147 -1.93 -18.44 -14.11
N ARG A 148 -1.71 -19.40 -15.02
CA ARG A 148 -1.67 -20.83 -14.68
C ARG A 148 -0.42 -21.21 -13.88
N GLU A 149 0.75 -20.68 -14.25
CA GLU A 149 2.01 -20.97 -13.57
C GLU A 149 2.16 -20.15 -12.29
N VAL A 150 2.12 -18.82 -12.42
CA VAL A 150 2.40 -17.88 -11.33
C VAL A 150 1.19 -17.69 -10.43
N GLY A 151 -0.03 -17.65 -10.98
CA GLY A 151 -1.24 -17.39 -10.19
C GLY A 151 -1.50 -18.43 -9.09
N ARG A 152 -1.14 -19.70 -9.30
CA ARG A 152 -1.21 -20.73 -8.25
C ARG A 152 -0.27 -20.43 -7.08
N ALA A 153 0.94 -19.98 -7.37
CA ALA A 153 1.92 -19.61 -6.35
C ALA A 153 1.50 -18.34 -5.58
N LEU A 154 0.92 -17.37 -6.29
CA LEU A 154 0.34 -16.16 -5.67
C LEU A 154 -0.80 -16.51 -4.71
N PHE A 155 -1.70 -17.42 -5.12
CA PHE A 155 -2.81 -17.83 -4.25
C PHE A 155 -2.33 -18.49 -2.95
N THR A 156 -1.30 -19.35 -3.02
CA THR A 156 -0.77 -20.01 -1.82
C THR A 156 -0.01 -19.05 -0.91
N THR A 157 0.76 -18.13 -1.48
CA THR A 157 1.55 -17.15 -0.71
C THR A 157 0.64 -16.10 -0.06
N ALA A 158 -0.28 -15.51 -0.81
CA ALA A 158 -1.26 -14.56 -0.30
C ALA A 158 -2.17 -15.21 0.75
N GLY A 159 -2.61 -16.45 0.54
CA GLY A 159 -3.39 -17.20 1.53
C GLY A 159 -2.63 -17.44 2.83
N ALA A 160 -1.35 -17.81 2.74
CA ALA A 160 -0.49 -17.99 3.91
C ALA A 160 -0.25 -16.67 4.67
N LEU A 161 0.01 -15.58 3.95
CA LEU A 161 0.19 -14.25 4.54
C LEU A 161 -1.11 -13.76 5.20
N ALA A 162 -2.24 -13.84 4.49
CA ALA A 162 -3.53 -13.47 5.02
C ALA A 162 -3.86 -14.25 6.31
N ALA A 163 -3.65 -15.56 6.31
CA ALA A 163 -3.82 -16.37 7.52
C ALA A 163 -2.88 -15.92 8.66
N GLY A 164 -1.61 -15.64 8.36
CA GLY A 164 -0.64 -15.13 9.34
C GLY A 164 -1.06 -13.80 9.98
N PHE A 165 -1.57 -12.86 9.18
CA PHE A 165 -2.11 -11.60 9.70
C PHE A 165 -3.41 -11.80 10.47
N LEU A 166 -4.29 -12.71 10.04
CA LEU A 166 -5.54 -13.00 10.74
C LEU A 166 -5.32 -13.62 12.12
N VAL A 167 -4.19 -14.31 12.36
CA VAL A 167 -3.84 -14.78 13.72
C VAL A 167 -3.68 -13.61 14.70
N LEU A 168 -3.21 -12.44 14.25
CA LEU A 168 -3.08 -11.26 15.10
C LEU A 168 -4.43 -10.74 15.62
N PHE A 169 -5.55 -11.11 14.97
CA PHE A 169 -6.88 -10.78 15.46
C PHE A 169 -7.14 -11.32 16.88
N LEU A 170 -6.49 -12.43 17.24
CA LEU A 170 -6.61 -13.06 18.56
C LEU A 170 -5.86 -12.31 19.68
N VAL A 171 -5.05 -11.30 19.34
CA VAL A 171 -4.28 -10.53 20.32
C VAL A 171 -5.21 -9.57 21.10
N PRO A 172 -5.10 -9.46 22.43
CA PRO A 172 -5.96 -8.58 23.24
C PRO A 172 -5.84 -7.08 22.95
N TRP A 173 -4.76 -6.67 22.26
CA TRP A 173 -4.45 -5.28 21.96
C TRP A 173 -5.25 -4.83 20.73
N LYS A 174 -6.26 -3.96 20.95
CA LYS A 174 -7.21 -3.54 19.91
C LYS A 174 -6.57 -3.04 18.62
N SER A 175 -5.52 -2.22 18.71
CA SER A 175 -4.82 -1.70 17.52
C SER A 175 -4.16 -2.82 16.72
N LEU A 176 -3.52 -3.78 17.40
CA LEU A 176 -2.83 -4.89 16.74
C LEU A 176 -3.82 -5.94 16.18
N SER A 177 -4.92 -6.19 16.88
CA SER A 177 -6.01 -7.04 16.40
C SER A 177 -6.69 -6.47 15.15
N SER A 178 -6.99 -5.17 15.16
CA SER A 178 -7.56 -4.47 14.00
C SER A 178 -6.58 -4.45 12.82
N PHE A 179 -5.29 -4.21 13.08
CA PHE A 179 -4.22 -4.29 12.09
C PHE A 179 -4.19 -5.67 11.40
N GLY A 180 -4.23 -6.76 12.18
CA GLY A 180 -4.25 -8.12 11.66
C GLY A 180 -5.45 -8.40 10.75
N LEU A 181 -6.64 -8.04 11.22
CA LEU A 181 -7.88 -8.23 10.46
C LEU A 181 -7.88 -7.44 9.15
N VAL A 182 -7.59 -6.14 9.23
CA VAL A 182 -7.60 -5.26 8.06
C VAL A 182 -6.56 -5.68 7.04
N THR A 183 -5.34 -6.00 7.49
CA THR A 183 -4.25 -6.42 6.60
C THR A 183 -4.55 -7.75 5.94
N GLY A 184 -5.04 -8.74 6.69
CA GLY A 184 -5.40 -10.05 6.14
C GLY A 184 -6.49 -9.99 5.07
N VAL A 185 -7.54 -9.20 5.31
CA VAL A 185 -8.60 -8.97 4.32
C VAL A 185 -8.08 -8.23 3.09
N ALA A 186 -7.25 -7.20 3.29
CA ALA A 186 -6.72 -6.39 2.21
C ALA A 186 -5.73 -7.16 1.31
N ILE A 187 -4.95 -8.11 1.85
CA ILE A 187 -4.12 -9.02 1.05
C ILE A 187 -5.00 -9.86 0.11
N GLY A 188 -6.06 -10.48 0.63
CA GLY A 188 -6.98 -11.24 -0.21
C GLY A 188 -7.66 -10.37 -1.29
N ALA A 189 -8.06 -9.15 -0.94
CA ALA A 189 -8.64 -8.20 -1.89
C ALA A 189 -7.62 -7.73 -2.95
N SER A 190 -6.36 -7.53 -2.57
CA SER A 190 -5.25 -7.20 -3.49
C SER A 190 -5.05 -8.28 -4.53
N LEU A 191 -4.90 -9.53 -4.08
CA LEU A 191 -4.73 -10.67 -4.99
C LEU A 191 -5.88 -10.75 -6.00
N LEU A 192 -7.12 -10.60 -5.53
CA LEU A 192 -8.28 -10.63 -6.41
C LEU A 192 -8.28 -9.45 -7.40
N ALA A 193 -7.89 -8.26 -6.95
CA ALA A 193 -7.77 -7.09 -7.83
C ALA A 193 -6.72 -7.35 -8.92
N ASP A 194 -5.55 -7.87 -8.57
CA ASP A 194 -4.48 -8.17 -9.53
C ASP A 194 -4.89 -9.25 -10.53
N LEU A 195 -5.48 -10.35 -10.06
CA LEU A 195 -5.93 -11.45 -10.90
C LEU A 195 -7.12 -11.09 -11.80
N LEU A 196 -7.90 -10.06 -11.48
CA LEU A 196 -9.01 -9.60 -12.32
C LEU A 196 -8.58 -8.47 -13.28
N VAL A 197 -7.85 -7.48 -12.78
CA VAL A 197 -7.51 -6.26 -13.51
C VAL A 197 -6.36 -6.50 -14.49
N LEU A 198 -5.29 -7.16 -14.09
CA LEU A 198 -4.11 -7.35 -14.95
C LEU A 198 -4.43 -8.15 -16.23
N PRO A 199 -5.13 -9.30 -16.20
CA PRO A 199 -5.50 -9.99 -17.43
C PRO A 199 -6.52 -9.21 -18.25
N GLY A 200 -7.47 -8.52 -17.61
CA GLY A 200 -8.42 -7.66 -18.31
C GLY A 200 -7.74 -6.54 -19.10
N VAL A 201 -6.69 -5.92 -18.55
CA VAL A 201 -6.03 -4.75 -19.16
C VAL A 201 -4.87 -5.13 -20.11
N VAL A 202 -4.21 -6.26 -19.87
CA VAL A 202 -3.12 -6.75 -20.74
C VAL A 202 -3.65 -7.63 -21.87
N GLY A 203 -4.65 -8.46 -21.59
CA GLY A 203 -5.27 -9.38 -22.55
C GLY A 203 -6.11 -8.64 -23.60
N SER A 204 -6.88 -7.63 -23.21
CA SER A 204 -7.78 -6.90 -24.14
C SER A 204 -7.09 -5.93 -25.10
N ARG A 205 -5.77 -5.69 -24.96
CA ARG A 205 -5.06 -4.77 -25.86
C ARG A 205 -4.88 -5.44 -27.23
N PRO A 206 -5.46 -4.91 -28.32
CA PRO A 206 -5.35 -5.51 -29.64
C PRO A 206 -3.87 -5.72 -30.00
N PRO A 207 -3.54 -6.84 -30.66
CA PRO A 207 -2.18 -7.09 -31.10
C PRO A 207 -1.69 -5.88 -31.91
N ALA A 208 -0.49 -5.39 -31.60
CA ALA A 208 0.14 -4.38 -32.45
C ALA A 208 0.21 -4.96 -33.86
N ALA A 209 -0.42 -4.27 -34.82
CA ALA A 209 -0.49 -4.67 -36.21
C ALA A 209 0.93 -5.01 -36.71
N GLY A 210 1.22 -6.29 -36.95
CA GLY A 210 2.52 -6.74 -37.46
C GLY A 210 2.99 -8.13 -37.05
N ALA A 211 2.45 -8.74 -36.00
CA ALA A 211 2.87 -10.09 -35.60
C ALA A 211 1.85 -11.16 -36.04
N ALA A 212 1.97 -11.63 -37.28
CA ALA A 212 1.24 -12.80 -37.74
C ALA A 212 1.72 -14.05 -36.97
N PRO A 213 0.81 -14.93 -36.49
CA PRO A 213 1.21 -16.19 -35.86
C PRO A 213 1.74 -17.17 -36.91
N SER A 214 3.00 -17.57 -36.79
CA SER A 214 3.55 -18.71 -37.53
C SER A 214 3.01 -20.00 -36.91
N VAL A 215 1.97 -20.56 -37.51
CA VAL A 215 1.48 -21.91 -37.18
C VAL A 215 2.54 -22.92 -37.68
N PRO A 216 3.15 -23.74 -36.81
CA PRO A 216 4.03 -24.80 -37.27
C PRO A 216 3.22 -25.87 -38.02
N PRO A 217 3.74 -26.41 -39.14
CA PRO A 217 3.02 -27.41 -39.93
C PRO A 217 2.80 -28.68 -39.10
N ARG A 218 1.55 -29.16 -39.11
CA ARG A 218 1.22 -30.48 -38.56
C ARG A 218 1.92 -31.54 -39.40
N SER A 219 2.84 -32.28 -38.81
CA SER A 219 3.34 -33.53 -39.39
C SER A 219 2.23 -34.57 -39.32
N SER A 220 1.75 -34.98 -40.49
CA SER A 220 0.94 -36.19 -40.71
C SER A 220 1.79 -37.45 -40.53
#